data_AF-A0A2T7L3V9-F1
#
_entry.id   AF-A0A2T7L3V9-F1
#
_cell.length_a   1.000
_cell.length_b   1.000
_cell.length_c   1.000
_cell.angle_alpha   90.00
_cell.angle_beta   90.00
_cell.angle_gamma   90.00
#
_symmetry.space_group_name_H-M   'P 1'
#
loop_
_entity.id
_entity.type
_entity.pdbx_description
1 polymer ?
#
loop_
_entity_poly.entity_id
_entity_poly.type
_entity_poly.pdbx_seq_one_letter_code
_entity_poly.pdbx_strand_id
1 'polypeptide(L)'
;MQSPLFNYTEQQSQDRYTIQNPQLLRVALTGQDDILARKGAMVAYQGLMDFDGEYQSQGQRRARAHTGEGLDLMRVSGQGTVYFANLAQYIHVVDVDREGMTVDSSYVLALDSSLHTEVIAVDSQYGISGSGKYQLNITGTGKVALMTSGQPLMMQVTPEKYVNVDADAIVAWSSALRVQMQAQTHSSGVFRRRGNTGEGWELSFLGQGFALVQPSEVMPPQNAQIGQGARAQFGMGQHGSHGQNQNNAWN
;
A
#
# COMPACT_ATOMS: atom_id res chain seq x y z
N MET A 1 -1.53 -41.14 -6.29
CA MET A 1 -2.63 -40.15 -6.42
C MET A 1 -2.36 -39.32 -7.68
N GLN A 2 -3.37 -39.01 -8.50
CA GLN A 2 -3.22 -38.15 -9.69
C GLN A 2 -4.21 -36.99 -9.55
N SER A 3 -3.72 -35.76 -9.63
CA SER A 3 -4.52 -34.52 -9.52
C SER A 3 -3.83 -33.38 -10.25
N PRO A 4 -4.55 -32.49 -10.95
CA PRO A 4 -3.99 -31.27 -11.53
C PRO A 4 -3.32 -30.35 -10.50
N LEU A 5 -3.62 -30.51 -9.21
CA LEU A 5 -2.99 -29.76 -8.13
C LEU A 5 -1.46 -29.92 -8.10
N PHE A 6 -0.95 -31.07 -8.55
CA PHE A 6 0.49 -31.32 -8.60
C PHE A 6 1.22 -30.49 -9.67
N ASN A 7 0.49 -29.76 -10.53
CA ASN A 7 1.10 -28.85 -11.50
C ASN A 7 1.43 -27.47 -10.89
N TYR A 8 0.90 -27.12 -9.71
CA TYR A 8 1.20 -25.86 -9.03
C TYR A 8 2.49 -25.99 -8.20
N THR A 9 3.59 -26.34 -8.87
CA THR A 9 4.91 -26.45 -8.24
C THR A 9 5.59 -25.10 -8.11
N GLU A 10 6.57 -25.02 -7.21
CA GLU A 10 7.46 -23.87 -7.08
C GLU A 10 8.09 -23.51 -8.44
N GLN A 11 8.07 -22.22 -8.78
CA GLN A 11 8.74 -21.72 -9.97
C GLN A 11 10.25 -21.79 -9.74
N GLN A 12 10.97 -22.38 -10.70
CA GLN A 12 12.42 -22.42 -10.66
C GLN A 12 12.98 -21.09 -11.18
N SER A 13 13.45 -20.24 -10.27
CA SER A 13 14.19 -19.01 -10.60
C SER A 13 15.34 -18.81 -9.61
N GLN A 14 16.42 -18.20 -10.08
CA GLN A 14 17.55 -17.78 -9.25
C GLN A 14 17.37 -16.36 -8.70
N ASP A 15 16.33 -15.65 -9.15
CA ASP A 15 16.05 -14.30 -8.71
C ASP A 15 15.63 -14.27 -7.25
N ARG A 16 16.10 -13.24 -6.53
CA ARG A 16 15.71 -12.99 -5.14
C ARG A 16 14.20 -12.83 -5.00
N TYR A 17 13.55 -12.09 -5.90
CA TYR A 17 12.09 -11.95 -5.94
C TYR A 17 11.55 -12.70 -7.15
N THR A 18 10.54 -13.54 -6.95
CA THR A 18 9.83 -14.21 -8.04
C THR A 18 8.33 -14.20 -7.79
N ILE A 19 7.55 -13.82 -8.81
CA ILE A 19 6.09 -13.93 -8.78
C ILE A 19 5.71 -15.41 -9.01
N GLN A 20 5.60 -16.17 -7.92
CA GLN A 20 5.26 -17.60 -7.95
C GLN A 20 3.95 -17.85 -8.71
N ASN A 21 2.98 -16.98 -8.47
CA ASN A 21 1.77 -16.79 -9.26
C ASN A 21 1.30 -15.34 -9.04
N PRO A 22 0.27 -14.84 -9.75
CA PRO A 22 -0.13 -13.44 -9.66
C PRO A 22 -0.42 -12.91 -8.24
N GLN A 23 -0.70 -13.78 -7.27
CA GLN A 23 -1.11 -13.44 -5.90
C GLN A 23 -0.15 -13.97 -4.82
N LEU A 24 0.97 -14.58 -5.20
CA LEU A 24 1.95 -15.17 -4.29
C LEU A 24 3.36 -14.75 -4.70
N LEU A 25 4.04 -14.06 -3.79
CA LEU A 25 5.43 -13.67 -3.96
C LEU A 25 6.33 -14.73 -3.32
N ARG A 26 7.35 -15.17 -4.05
CA ARG A 26 8.46 -15.98 -3.53
C ARG A 26 9.68 -15.08 -3.35
N VAL A 27 10.30 -15.12 -2.18
CA VAL A 27 11.56 -14.44 -1.90
C VAL A 27 12.61 -15.45 -1.44
N ALA A 28 13.75 -15.50 -2.13
CA ALA A 28 14.89 -16.31 -1.74
C ALA A 28 15.89 -15.48 -0.92
N LEU A 29 16.32 -15.99 0.24
CA LEU A 29 17.33 -15.39 1.10
C LEU A 29 18.56 -16.31 1.20
N THR A 30 19.74 -15.71 1.13
CA THR A 30 21.04 -16.43 1.14
C THR A 30 21.69 -16.45 2.52
N GLY A 31 21.12 -15.75 3.50
CA GLY A 31 21.67 -15.58 4.85
C GLY A 31 22.51 -14.31 5.05
N GLN A 32 22.85 -13.58 3.98
CA GLN A 32 23.59 -12.31 4.09
C GLN A 32 22.68 -11.09 4.21
N ASP A 33 21.53 -11.15 3.54
CA ASP A 33 20.57 -10.06 3.49
C ASP A 33 19.27 -10.48 4.17
N ASP A 34 18.55 -9.49 4.67
CA ASP A 34 17.19 -9.62 5.17
C ASP A 34 16.22 -8.82 4.30
N ILE A 35 14.94 -9.05 4.52
CA ILE A 35 13.84 -8.37 3.83
C ILE A 35 12.83 -7.87 4.85
N LEU A 36 12.22 -6.73 4.56
CA LEU A 36 11.07 -6.24 5.30
C LEU A 36 9.81 -6.66 4.58
N ALA A 37 8.86 -7.24 5.29
CA ALA A 37 7.57 -7.65 4.73
C ALA A 37 6.43 -7.20 5.63
N ARG A 38 5.23 -7.01 5.06
CA ARG A 38 4.02 -6.70 5.83
C ARG A 38 3.81 -7.78 6.90
N LYS A 39 3.63 -7.34 8.14
CA LYS A 39 3.36 -8.21 9.27
C LYS A 39 2.13 -9.09 8.99
N GLY A 40 2.27 -10.40 9.17
CA GLY A 40 1.20 -11.37 8.93
C GLY A 40 0.97 -11.75 7.46
N ALA A 41 1.78 -11.23 6.52
CA ALA A 41 1.68 -11.60 5.11
C ALA A 41 2.45 -12.89 4.76
N MET A 42 3.19 -13.48 5.69
CA MET A 42 3.89 -14.76 5.45
C MET A 42 2.87 -15.91 5.40
N VAL A 43 2.96 -16.69 4.32
CA VAL A 43 2.07 -17.85 4.07
C VAL A 43 2.82 -19.17 4.21
N ALA A 44 4.08 -19.22 3.79
CA ALA A 44 4.92 -20.42 3.89
C ALA A 44 6.41 -20.04 3.86
N TYR A 45 7.27 -20.94 4.31
CA TYR A 45 8.72 -20.83 4.13
C TYR A 45 9.37 -22.22 4.06
N GLN A 46 10.58 -22.28 3.49
CA GLN A 46 11.42 -23.45 3.37
C GLN A 46 12.86 -23.05 3.72
N GLY A 47 13.54 -23.85 4.54
CA GLY A 47 14.90 -23.54 5.01
C GLY A 47 14.93 -22.98 6.43
N LEU A 48 16.05 -22.36 6.79
CA LEU A 48 16.31 -21.81 8.12
C LEU A 48 15.99 -20.32 8.09
N MET A 49 14.80 -19.95 8.55
CA MET A 49 14.30 -18.57 8.56
C MET A 49 14.00 -18.09 9.97
N ASP A 50 14.25 -16.81 10.22
CA ASP A 50 13.88 -16.10 11.44
C ASP A 50 12.96 -14.91 11.11
N PHE A 51 12.04 -14.61 12.01
CA PHE A 51 10.97 -13.64 11.83
C PHE A 51 10.86 -12.75 13.06
N ASP A 52 11.29 -11.50 12.92
CA ASP A 52 11.25 -10.51 13.99
C ASP A 52 10.29 -9.37 13.66
N GLY A 53 9.74 -8.72 14.68
CA GLY A 53 9.04 -7.46 14.50
C GLY A 53 10.01 -6.35 14.11
N GLU A 54 9.70 -5.58 13.07
CA GLU A 54 10.59 -4.48 12.68
C GLU A 54 10.65 -3.41 13.77
N TYR A 55 11.87 -3.04 14.16
CA TYR A 55 12.06 -2.02 15.18
C TYR A 55 11.63 -0.65 14.66
N GLN A 56 10.53 -0.13 15.19
CA GLN A 56 10.14 1.26 14.99
C GLN A 56 10.71 2.14 16.10
N SER A 57 11.45 3.18 15.70
CA SER A 57 11.95 4.22 16.61
C SER A 57 10.80 4.98 17.30
N GLN A 58 11.07 5.63 18.44
CA GLN A 58 10.05 6.44 19.11
C GLN A 58 9.47 7.56 18.21
N GLY A 59 10.30 8.14 17.34
CA GLY A 59 9.88 9.13 16.36
C GLY A 59 8.89 8.55 15.35
N GLN A 60 9.20 7.40 14.76
CA GLN A 60 8.32 6.70 13.82
C GLN A 60 7.00 6.28 14.48
N ARG A 61 7.03 5.79 15.73
CA ARG A 61 5.81 5.44 16.48
C ARG A 61 4.92 6.66 16.73
N ARG A 62 5.52 7.81 17.09
CA ARG A 62 4.78 9.07 17.27
C ARG A 62 4.21 9.58 15.96
N ALA A 63 5.01 9.57 14.88
CA ALA A 63 4.56 9.96 13.55
C ALA A 63 3.32 9.12 13.18
N ARG A 64 3.42 7.79 13.24
CA ARG A 64 2.29 6.89 12.98
C ARG A 64 1.05 7.18 13.85
N ALA A 65 1.24 7.43 15.14
CA ALA A 65 0.12 7.74 16.04
C ALA A 65 -0.59 9.06 15.67
N HIS A 66 0.14 10.01 15.08
CA HIS A 66 -0.42 11.28 14.62
C HIS A 66 -0.99 11.21 13.21
N THR A 67 -0.35 10.47 12.30
CA THR A 67 -0.70 10.42 10.88
C THR A 67 -1.77 9.36 10.57
N GLY A 68 -1.92 8.34 11.41
CA GLY A 68 -2.73 7.15 11.11
C GLY A 68 -2.08 6.22 10.08
N GLU A 69 -1.22 6.77 9.23
CA GLU A 69 -0.41 6.04 8.25
C GLU A 69 0.76 5.33 8.93
N GLY A 70 0.90 4.03 8.65
CA GLY A 70 2.01 3.25 9.15
C GLY A 70 2.05 1.85 8.59
N LEU A 71 3.23 1.47 8.09
CA LEU A 71 3.50 0.14 7.59
C LEU A 71 3.99 -0.75 8.74
N ASP A 72 3.15 -1.69 9.19
CA ASP A 72 3.58 -2.73 10.11
C ASP A 72 4.42 -3.76 9.37
N LEU A 73 5.73 -3.72 9.63
CA LEU A 73 6.70 -4.60 9.01
C LEU A 73 7.17 -5.69 9.99
N MET A 74 7.49 -6.84 9.43
CA MET A 74 8.31 -7.88 10.03
C MET A 74 9.61 -7.97 9.24
N ARG A 75 10.71 -8.19 9.93
CA ARG A 75 12.01 -8.46 9.35
C ARG A 75 12.16 -9.97 9.21
N VAL A 76 12.53 -10.40 8.01
CA VAL A 76 12.75 -11.82 7.70
C VAL A 76 14.21 -11.99 7.30
N SER A 77 14.90 -12.88 8.00
CA SER A 77 16.32 -13.16 7.80
C SER A 77 16.56 -14.67 7.79
N GLY A 78 17.72 -15.10 7.28
CA GLY A 78 18.09 -16.52 7.22
C GLY A 78 18.34 -17.01 5.80
N GLN A 79 18.37 -18.33 5.63
CA GLN A 79 18.74 -19.00 4.39
C GLN A 79 17.63 -19.95 3.92
N GLY A 80 17.07 -19.66 2.75
CA GLY A 80 16.03 -20.47 2.12
C GLY A 80 15.06 -19.63 1.28
N THR A 81 13.79 -20.04 1.26
CA THR A 81 12.71 -19.37 0.52
C THR A 81 11.55 -19.04 1.45
N VAL A 82 10.97 -17.84 1.32
CA VAL A 82 9.75 -17.41 2.02
C VAL A 82 8.70 -16.97 1.02
N TYR A 83 7.43 -17.21 1.33
CA TYR A 83 6.30 -16.88 0.48
C TYR A 83 5.38 -15.87 1.16
N PHE A 84 5.07 -14.78 0.47
CA PHE A 84 4.21 -13.71 0.95
C PHE A 84 2.96 -13.56 0.08
N ALA A 85 1.81 -13.37 0.74
CA ALA A 85 0.58 -12.96 0.09
C ALA A 85 -0.28 -12.15 1.06
N ASN A 86 -1.18 -11.35 0.52
CA ASN A 86 -2.16 -10.61 1.30
C ASN A 86 -3.48 -10.55 0.53
N LEU A 87 -4.54 -11.13 1.10
CA LEU A 87 -5.90 -11.08 0.56
C LEU A 87 -6.04 -11.42 -0.93
N ALA A 88 -5.19 -12.30 -1.46
CA ALA A 88 -5.17 -12.65 -2.88
C ALA A 88 -5.07 -11.40 -3.80
N GLN A 89 -4.40 -10.34 -3.36
CA GLN A 89 -4.12 -9.18 -4.21
C GLN A 89 -3.05 -9.52 -5.25
N TYR A 90 -3.10 -8.84 -6.39
CA TYR A 90 -2.10 -8.99 -7.44
C TYR A 90 -0.80 -8.36 -6.99
N ILE A 91 0.32 -9.06 -7.20
CA ILE A 91 1.64 -8.62 -6.73
C ILE A 91 2.49 -8.14 -7.91
N HIS A 92 3.14 -7.00 -7.72
CA HIS A 92 4.03 -6.38 -8.70
C HIS A 92 5.36 -6.04 -8.04
N VAL A 93 6.47 -6.52 -8.60
CA VAL A 93 7.82 -6.15 -8.14
C VAL A 93 8.28 -4.94 -8.93
N VAL A 94 8.65 -3.88 -8.21
CA VAL A 94 9.10 -2.61 -8.75
C VAL A 94 10.54 -2.36 -8.28
N ASP A 95 11.39 -1.98 -9.22
CA ASP A 95 12.73 -1.46 -8.93
C ASP A 95 12.63 0.00 -8.50
N VAL A 96 13.16 0.29 -7.33
CA VAL A 96 13.27 1.65 -6.80
C VAL A 96 14.65 2.18 -7.14
N ASP A 97 14.67 3.23 -7.96
CA ASP A 97 15.88 3.97 -8.32
C ASP A 97 16.08 5.21 -7.43
N ARG A 98 17.16 5.95 -7.68
CA ARG A 98 17.54 7.16 -6.93
C ARG A 98 16.46 8.25 -6.87
N GLU A 99 15.52 8.27 -7.81
CA GLU A 99 14.41 9.23 -7.81
C GLU A 99 13.36 8.94 -6.73
N GLY A 100 13.32 7.70 -6.23
CA GLY A 100 12.34 7.25 -5.24
C GLY A 100 10.92 7.14 -5.78
N MET A 101 10.04 6.61 -4.93
CA MET A 101 8.61 6.51 -5.22
C MET A 101 7.79 6.77 -3.96
N THR A 102 6.62 7.37 -4.14
CA THR A 102 5.64 7.53 -3.08
C THR A 102 4.54 6.50 -3.27
N VAL A 103 4.12 5.86 -2.19
CA VAL A 103 3.16 4.76 -2.20
C VAL A 103 2.26 4.85 -0.98
N ASP A 104 1.01 4.43 -1.12
CA ASP A 104 0.14 4.20 0.03
C ASP A 104 0.58 2.92 0.77
N SER A 105 0.87 3.03 2.07
CA SER A 105 1.43 1.91 2.84
C SER A 105 0.50 0.69 2.84
N SER A 106 -0.80 0.87 2.61
CA SER A 106 -1.77 -0.23 2.49
C SER A 106 -1.46 -1.16 1.31
N TYR A 107 -0.70 -0.73 0.32
CA TYR A 107 -0.34 -1.53 -0.87
C TYR A 107 1.10 -2.07 -0.87
N VAL A 108 1.89 -1.85 0.19
CA VAL A 108 3.24 -2.41 0.28
C VAL A 108 3.20 -3.81 0.90
N LEU A 109 3.71 -4.81 0.17
CA LEU A 109 3.82 -6.20 0.64
C LEU A 109 5.19 -6.50 1.24
N ALA A 110 6.25 -6.13 0.54
CA ALA A 110 7.63 -6.36 0.97
C ALA A 110 8.57 -5.36 0.30
N LEU A 111 9.74 -5.15 0.90
CA LEU A 111 10.77 -4.26 0.39
C LEU A 111 12.14 -4.68 0.91
N ASP A 112 13.17 -4.38 0.13
CA ASP A 112 14.55 -4.55 0.57
C ASP A 112 14.84 -3.68 1.79
N SER A 113 15.55 -4.25 2.77
CA SER A 113 15.87 -3.58 4.04
C SER A 113 16.85 -2.40 3.89
N SER A 114 17.53 -2.30 2.75
CA SER A 114 18.39 -1.17 2.38
C SER A 114 17.61 0.09 1.99
N LEU A 115 16.31 -0.03 1.68
CA LEU A 115 15.47 1.10 1.30
C LEU A 115 15.08 1.93 2.53
N HIS A 116 15.10 3.24 2.36
CA HIS A 116 14.64 4.17 3.39
C HIS A 116 13.17 4.48 3.19
N THR A 117 12.40 4.48 4.28
CA THR A 117 10.97 4.78 4.27
C THR A 117 10.65 5.94 5.21
N GLU A 118 9.93 6.92 4.70
CA GLU A 118 9.51 8.12 5.43
C GLU A 118 8.02 8.39 5.18
N VAL A 119 7.28 8.77 6.22
CA VAL A 119 5.87 9.16 6.08
C VAL A 119 5.82 10.64 5.71
N ILE A 120 5.21 10.95 4.57
CA ILE A 120 5.04 12.31 4.05
C ILE A 120 3.56 12.69 3.98
N ALA A 121 3.24 13.96 4.21
CA ALA A 121 1.89 14.48 4.01
C ALA A 121 1.67 14.87 2.54
N VAL A 122 0.49 14.60 2.00
CA VAL A 122 0.10 15.12 0.69
C VAL A 122 -0.54 16.50 0.86
N ASP A 123 0.07 17.52 0.26
CA ASP A 123 -0.40 18.90 0.36
C ASP A 123 -1.74 19.11 -0.34
N SER A 124 -2.63 19.86 0.31
CA SER A 124 -3.90 20.28 -0.26
C SER A 124 -3.80 21.70 -0.83
N GLN A 125 -4.50 21.96 -1.94
CA GLN A 125 -4.52 23.28 -2.58
C GLN A 125 -5.04 24.41 -1.66
N TYR A 126 -5.81 24.07 -0.63
CA TYR A 126 -6.49 25.03 0.23
C TYR A 126 -5.63 25.52 1.42
N GLY A 127 -4.32 25.25 1.41
CA GLY A 127 -3.42 25.65 2.51
C GLY A 127 -3.74 24.93 3.83
N ILE A 128 -4.53 23.86 3.77
CA ILE A 128 -4.74 22.96 4.89
C ILE A 128 -3.56 21.98 4.86
N SER A 129 -2.47 22.37 5.51
CA SER A 129 -1.41 21.44 5.88
C SER A 129 -2.05 20.33 6.73
N GLY A 130 -2.00 19.07 6.30
CA GLY A 130 -2.63 17.96 7.03
C GLY A 130 -4.09 17.71 6.68
N SER A 131 -4.45 17.75 5.40
CA SER A 131 -5.76 17.29 4.89
C SER A 131 -6.11 15.83 5.23
N GLY A 132 -5.14 15.09 5.80
CA GLY A 132 -5.34 13.80 6.46
C GLY A 132 -4.79 12.61 5.71
N LYS A 133 -4.41 12.75 4.43
CA LYS A 133 -3.72 11.68 3.69
C LYS A 133 -2.21 11.80 3.83
N TYR A 134 -1.62 10.78 4.46
CA TYR A 134 -0.19 10.58 4.58
C TYR A 134 0.18 9.35 3.76
N GLN A 135 1.36 9.38 3.15
CA GLN A 135 1.84 8.32 2.27
C GLN A 135 3.28 7.98 2.63
N LEU A 136 3.74 6.83 2.18
CA LEU A 136 5.10 6.37 2.38
C LEU A 136 5.97 6.79 1.19
N ASN A 137 6.96 7.62 1.43
CA ASN A 137 8.04 7.88 0.48
C ASN A 137 9.14 6.84 0.67
N ILE A 138 9.48 6.14 -0.40
CA ILE A 138 10.53 5.11 -0.46
C ILE A 138 11.69 5.65 -1.29
N THR A 139 12.88 5.67 -0.71
CA THR A 139 14.11 6.16 -1.37
C THR A 139 15.26 5.18 -1.21
N GLY A 140 16.25 5.26 -2.10
CA GLY A 140 17.43 4.39 -2.09
C GLY A 140 17.55 3.60 -3.39
N THR A 141 18.08 2.38 -3.30
CA THR A 141 18.17 1.46 -4.44
C THR A 141 17.88 0.04 -3.96
N GLY A 142 16.90 -0.60 -4.59
CA GLY A 142 16.41 -1.91 -4.18
C GLY A 142 15.05 -2.22 -4.81
N LYS A 143 14.41 -3.28 -4.36
CA LYS A 143 13.10 -3.72 -4.85
C LYS A 143 12.01 -3.51 -3.80
N VAL A 144 10.81 -3.21 -4.28
CA VAL A 144 9.58 -3.19 -3.50
C VAL A 144 8.53 -4.06 -4.21
N ALA A 145 7.83 -4.88 -3.45
CA ALA A 145 6.66 -5.62 -3.89
C ALA A 145 5.39 -4.86 -3.50
N LEU A 146 4.64 -4.41 -4.50
CA LEU A 146 3.37 -3.73 -4.36
C LEU A 146 2.19 -4.67 -4.60
N MET A 147 1.04 -4.30 -4.06
CA MET A 147 -0.20 -5.04 -4.18
C MET A 147 -1.28 -4.20 -4.83
N THR A 148 -2.07 -4.81 -5.71
CA THR A 148 -3.21 -4.15 -6.33
C THR A 148 -4.43 -5.05 -6.35
N SER A 149 -5.59 -4.42 -6.34
CA SER A 149 -6.87 -5.10 -6.55
C SER A 149 -7.11 -5.21 -8.05
N GLY A 150 -6.77 -6.34 -8.65
CA GLY A 150 -6.80 -6.51 -10.11
C GLY A 150 -5.56 -5.95 -10.82
N GLN A 151 -5.58 -5.95 -12.16
CA GLN A 151 -4.46 -5.47 -12.97
C GLN A 151 -4.44 -3.93 -13.02
N PRO A 152 -3.34 -3.27 -12.59
CA PRO A 152 -3.30 -1.82 -12.47
C PRO A 152 -3.14 -1.12 -13.82
N LEU A 153 -3.53 0.16 -13.85
CA LEU A 153 -3.28 1.11 -14.93
C LEU A 153 -2.10 2.00 -14.55
N MET A 154 -1.01 1.94 -15.33
CA MET A 154 0.09 2.89 -15.22
C MET A 154 -0.16 4.09 -16.14
N MET A 155 -0.27 5.27 -15.55
CA MET A 155 -0.48 6.53 -16.26
C MET A 155 0.83 7.31 -16.32
N GLN A 156 1.28 7.64 -17.53
CA GLN A 156 2.41 8.55 -17.70
C GLN A 156 1.97 9.99 -17.42
N VAL A 157 2.70 10.66 -16.54
CA VAL A 157 2.56 12.08 -16.23
C VAL A 157 3.64 12.84 -17.00
N THR A 158 3.22 13.86 -17.74
CA THR A 158 4.11 14.79 -18.46
C THR A 158 3.66 16.23 -18.19
N PRO A 159 4.53 17.24 -18.33
CA PRO A 159 4.16 18.63 -18.11
C PRO A 159 3.00 19.13 -19.00
N GLU A 160 2.75 18.45 -20.12
CA GLU A 160 1.70 18.79 -21.10
C GLU A 160 0.36 18.12 -20.81
N LYS A 161 0.32 17.12 -19.91
CA LYS A 161 -0.85 16.29 -19.66
C LYS A 161 -1.27 16.33 -18.20
N TYR A 162 -2.49 16.81 -17.95
CA TYR A 162 -3.12 16.70 -16.64
C TYR A 162 -3.51 15.25 -16.35
N VAL A 163 -3.03 14.72 -15.23
CA VAL A 163 -3.42 13.40 -14.72
C VAL A 163 -4.06 13.61 -13.35
N ASN A 164 -5.36 13.30 -13.27
CA ASN A 164 -6.14 13.33 -12.04
C ASN A 164 -6.58 11.91 -11.72
N VAL A 165 -6.41 11.47 -10.48
CA VAL A 165 -6.74 10.12 -10.03
C VAL A 165 -7.54 10.20 -8.74
N ASP A 166 -8.53 9.33 -8.58
CA ASP A 166 -9.24 9.16 -7.32
C ASP A 166 -8.23 8.81 -6.20
N ALA A 167 -8.32 9.51 -5.07
CA ALA A 167 -7.43 9.32 -3.94
C ALA A 167 -7.55 7.93 -3.30
N ASP A 168 -8.63 7.17 -3.53
CA ASP A 168 -8.78 5.82 -2.98
C ASP A 168 -8.34 4.71 -3.97
N ALA A 169 -8.19 5.05 -5.26
CA ALA A 169 -7.70 4.13 -6.29
C ALA A 169 -6.20 4.26 -6.60
N ILE A 170 -5.53 5.32 -6.12
CA ILE A 170 -4.09 5.50 -6.31
C ILE A 170 -3.28 4.51 -5.47
N VAL A 171 -2.27 3.89 -6.07
CA VAL A 171 -1.37 2.94 -5.40
C VAL A 171 -0.01 3.58 -5.14
N ALA A 172 0.60 4.13 -6.18
CA ALA A 172 1.95 4.70 -6.12
C ALA A 172 2.17 5.75 -7.21
N TRP A 173 3.19 6.59 -7.05
CA TRP A 173 3.64 7.55 -8.06
C TRP A 173 5.11 7.92 -7.89
N SER A 174 5.71 8.56 -8.91
CA SER A 174 7.09 9.05 -8.85
C SER A 174 7.24 10.18 -7.83
N SER A 175 8.20 10.11 -6.91
CA SER A 175 8.36 11.11 -5.83
C SER A 175 8.72 12.52 -6.33
N ALA A 176 9.21 12.65 -7.56
CA ALA A 176 9.48 13.95 -8.19
C ALA A 176 8.21 14.72 -8.62
N LEU A 177 7.04 14.05 -8.65
CA LEU A 177 5.79 14.69 -9.03
C LEU A 177 5.30 15.63 -7.93
N ARG A 178 4.81 16.81 -8.34
CA ARG A 178 4.03 17.67 -7.47
C ARG A 178 2.61 17.12 -7.44
N VAL A 179 2.16 16.76 -6.25
CA VAL A 179 0.81 16.21 -6.02
C VAL A 179 -0.02 17.23 -5.28
N GLN A 180 -1.23 17.45 -5.78
CA GLN A 180 -2.18 18.37 -5.19
C GLN A 180 -3.50 17.67 -4.98
N MET A 181 -3.96 17.64 -3.72
CA MET A 181 -5.31 17.15 -3.43
C MET A 181 -6.35 18.22 -3.73
N GLN A 182 -7.35 17.86 -4.54
CA GLN A 182 -8.45 18.72 -4.96
C GLN A 182 -9.79 18.00 -4.80
N ALA A 183 -10.85 18.74 -4.53
CA ALA A 183 -12.20 18.18 -4.64
C ALA A 183 -12.50 17.89 -6.11
N GLN A 184 -13.25 16.83 -6.41
CA GLN A 184 -13.60 16.47 -7.78
C GLN A 184 -14.24 17.68 -8.48
N THR A 185 -13.57 18.20 -9.51
CA THR A 185 -14.07 19.36 -10.25
C THR A 185 -15.02 18.87 -11.33
N HIS A 186 -16.32 18.94 -11.05
CA HIS A 186 -17.32 18.72 -12.09
C HIS A 186 -17.28 19.87 -13.10
N SER A 187 -16.75 19.61 -14.29
CA SER A 187 -16.88 20.50 -15.44
C SER A 187 -18.33 20.51 -15.94
N SER A 188 -19.19 21.30 -15.30
CA SER A 188 -20.39 21.79 -15.97
C SER A 188 -20.69 23.22 -15.54
N GLY A 189 -20.51 24.13 -16.50
CA GLY A 189 -21.31 25.34 -16.50
C GLY A 189 -22.79 24.95 -16.49
N VAL A 190 -23.61 25.80 -15.88
CA VAL A 190 -25.08 25.70 -15.79
C VAL A 190 -25.61 24.84 -14.64
N PHE A 191 -25.89 25.52 -13.51
CA PHE A 191 -27.20 25.58 -12.85
C PHE A 191 -28.06 24.30 -12.83
N ARG A 192 -27.48 23.14 -12.52
CA ARG A 192 -28.23 21.98 -12.06
C ARG A 192 -27.47 21.32 -10.91
N ARG A 193 -27.96 21.52 -9.67
CA ARG A 193 -27.72 20.58 -8.58
C ARG A 193 -28.23 19.22 -9.05
N ARG A 194 -27.33 18.37 -9.55
CA ARG A 194 -27.67 17.05 -10.07
C ARG A 194 -26.86 16.03 -9.30
N GLY A 195 -27.46 15.51 -8.22
CA GLY A 195 -27.07 14.28 -7.54
C GLY A 195 -25.75 14.31 -6.77
N ASN A 196 -25.75 13.70 -5.59
CA ASN A 196 -24.51 13.37 -4.88
C ASN A 196 -23.75 12.34 -5.73
N THR A 197 -22.66 12.75 -6.37
CA THR A 197 -21.76 11.90 -7.17
C THR A 197 -20.85 11.02 -6.30
N GLY A 198 -20.96 11.13 -4.97
CA GLY A 198 -20.16 10.35 -4.02
C GLY A 198 -18.88 11.07 -3.59
N GLU A 199 -18.95 12.39 -3.37
CA GLU A 199 -17.91 13.31 -2.87
C GLU A 199 -16.55 12.69 -2.48
N GLY A 200 -15.73 12.36 -3.49
CA GLY A 200 -14.37 11.87 -3.31
C GLY A 200 -13.33 12.99 -3.35
N TRP A 201 -12.10 12.69 -2.89
CA TRP A 201 -10.94 13.53 -3.14
C TRP A 201 -10.20 13.01 -4.37
N GLU A 202 -9.70 13.90 -5.20
CA GLU A 202 -8.82 13.57 -6.33
C GLU A 202 -7.40 14.09 -6.06
N LEU A 203 -6.41 13.37 -6.59
CA LEU A 203 -5.02 13.80 -6.66
C LEU A 203 -4.71 14.26 -8.07
N SER A 204 -4.30 15.51 -8.21
CA SER A 204 -3.75 16.08 -9.44
C SER A 204 -2.24 15.96 -9.43
N PHE A 205 -1.68 15.36 -10.47
CA PHE A 205 -0.24 15.17 -10.65
C PHE A 205 0.33 16.14 -11.68
N LEU A 206 1.42 16.82 -11.32
CA LEU A 206 2.14 17.75 -12.18
C LEU A 206 3.64 17.43 -12.19
N GLY A 207 4.24 17.39 -13.38
CA GLY A 207 5.67 17.12 -13.55
C GLY A 207 5.93 16.03 -14.61
N GLN A 208 7.00 15.27 -14.42
CA GLN A 208 7.37 14.14 -15.27
C GLN A 208 7.51 12.90 -14.39
N GLY A 209 6.81 11.82 -14.74
CA GLY A 209 6.83 10.57 -13.95
C GLY A 209 5.66 9.66 -14.27
N PHE A 210 5.28 8.81 -13.33
CA PHE A 210 4.12 7.92 -13.44
C PHE A 210 3.19 8.03 -12.23
N ALA A 211 1.93 7.66 -12.44
CA ALA A 211 0.94 7.37 -11.40
C ALA A 211 0.36 5.97 -11.66
N LEU A 212 0.37 5.10 -10.66
CA LEU A 212 -0.12 3.73 -10.71
C LEU A 212 -1.48 3.66 -10.02
N VAL A 213 -2.50 3.24 -10.77
CA VAL A 213 -3.89 3.22 -10.33
C VAL A 213 -4.39 1.78 -10.35
N GLN A 214 -5.03 1.33 -9.27
CA GLN A 214 -5.69 0.02 -9.28
C GLN A 214 -7.14 0.15 -9.82
N PRO A 215 -7.69 -0.89 -10.45
CA PRO A 215 -9.09 -0.92 -10.86
C PRO A 215 -10.02 -1.25 -9.69
N SER A 216 -9.89 -0.53 -8.56
CA SER A 216 -10.74 -0.68 -7.37
C SER A 216 -10.66 0.56 -6.50
N GLU A 217 -11.79 1.01 -5.96
CA GLU A 217 -11.87 2.21 -5.12
C GLU A 217 -11.63 1.90 -3.63
N VAL A 218 -12.03 0.75 -3.11
CA VAL A 218 -11.79 0.40 -1.69
C VAL A 218 -11.64 -1.11 -1.55
N MET A 219 -10.57 -1.56 -0.87
CA MET A 219 -10.52 -2.92 -0.33
C MET A 219 -11.41 -2.99 0.92
N PRO A 220 -12.24 -4.03 1.11
CA PRO A 220 -13.12 -4.12 2.27
C PRO A 220 -12.31 -3.92 3.57
N PRO A 221 -12.73 -3.03 4.49
CA PRO A 221 -12.01 -2.81 5.73
C PRO A 221 -11.90 -4.11 6.51
N GLN A 222 -10.65 -4.54 6.78
CA GLN A 222 -10.33 -5.86 7.33
C GLN A 222 -10.87 -6.09 8.76
N ASN A 223 -11.31 -5.04 9.45
CA ASN A 223 -11.87 -5.09 10.80
C ASN A 223 -13.11 -4.20 11.00
N ALA A 224 -13.86 -3.87 9.95
CA ALA A 224 -15.17 -3.28 10.17
C ALA A 224 -16.10 -4.37 10.73
N GLN A 225 -16.26 -4.43 12.05
CA GLN A 225 -17.50 -4.92 12.61
C GLN A 225 -18.59 -3.99 12.08
N ILE A 226 -19.20 -4.37 10.96
CA ILE A 226 -20.38 -3.72 10.44
C ILE A 226 -21.44 -3.89 11.52
N GLY A 227 -21.64 -2.84 12.32
CA GLY A 227 -22.74 -2.78 13.25
C GLY A 227 -24.02 -3.03 12.48
N GLN A 228 -24.71 -4.13 12.76
CA GLN A 228 -25.99 -4.43 12.13
C GLN A 228 -27.00 -3.34 12.54
N GLY A 229 -27.36 -2.49 11.58
CA GLY A 229 -28.39 -1.49 11.77
C GLY A 229 -28.41 -0.46 10.65
N ALA A 230 -29.61 -0.07 10.22
CA ALA A 230 -29.86 0.88 9.13
C ALA A 230 -29.23 2.28 9.33
N ARG A 231 -28.67 2.56 10.52
CA ARG A 231 -27.96 3.81 10.84
C ARG A 231 -26.46 3.78 10.55
N ALA A 232 -25.83 2.61 10.38
CA ALA A 232 -24.40 2.49 10.06
C ALA A 232 -24.10 2.83 8.58
N GLN A 233 -25.11 2.75 7.70
CA GLN A 233 -24.95 2.98 6.26
C GLN A 233 -24.83 4.47 5.89
N PHE A 234 -25.07 5.39 6.82
CA PHE A 234 -25.13 6.83 6.54
C PHE A 234 -24.13 7.68 7.35
N GLY A 235 -23.13 7.07 8.01
CA GLY A 235 -21.97 7.81 8.54
C GLY A 235 -22.25 8.95 9.52
N MET A 236 -23.44 9.01 10.15
CA MET A 236 -23.79 10.02 11.14
C MET A 236 -23.86 9.41 12.54
N GLY A 237 -22.80 9.65 13.33
CA GLY A 237 -22.76 9.32 14.75
C GLY A 237 -21.68 10.12 15.48
N GLN A 238 -22.10 11.08 16.30
CA GLN A 238 -21.27 12.05 17.04
C GLN A 238 -20.55 11.45 18.27
N HIS A 239 -20.18 10.17 18.25
CA HIS A 239 -19.42 9.51 19.31
C HIS A 239 -18.35 8.64 18.66
N GLY A 240 -17.11 9.15 18.68
CA GLY A 240 -15.94 8.46 18.19
C GLY A 240 -15.70 7.13 18.92
N SER A 241 -15.21 6.15 18.18
CA SER A 241 -14.85 4.82 18.67
C SER A 241 -13.71 4.89 19.68
N HIS A 242 -14.04 4.88 20.97
CA HIS A 242 -13.09 4.48 22.00
C HIS A 242 -13.11 2.95 22.11
N GLY A 243 -12.20 2.28 21.41
CA GLY A 243 -11.91 0.85 21.59
C GLY A 243 -10.73 0.67 22.53
N GLN A 244 -11.01 0.47 23.83
CA GLN A 244 -10.01 0.01 24.80
C GLN A 244 -9.61 -1.43 24.48
N ASN A 245 -8.33 -1.61 24.20
CA ASN A 245 -7.72 -2.92 23.96
C ASN A 245 -7.43 -3.59 25.32
N GLN A 246 -8.43 -4.27 25.89
CA GLN A 246 -8.25 -5.19 27.02
C GLN A 246 -8.74 -6.57 26.61
N ASN A 247 -7.83 -7.36 26.03
CA ASN A 247 -7.74 -8.82 26.10
C ASN A 247 -6.96 -9.36 24.90
N ASN A 248 -5.63 -9.28 24.95
CA ASN A 248 -4.80 -10.24 24.26
C ASN A 248 -4.40 -11.30 25.28
N ALA A 249 -5.05 -12.46 25.21
CA ALA A 249 -4.72 -13.62 26.02
C ALA A 249 -3.81 -14.55 25.19
N TRP A 250 -2.52 -14.25 25.13
CA TRP A 250 -1.42 -15.20 24.92
C TRP A 250 -0.14 -14.57 25.50
N ASN A 251 0.27 -15.09 26.67
CA ASN A 251 1.65 -15.04 27.15
C ASN A 251 2.51 -16.00 26.32
#